data_AF-A0A2D6S7Y5-F1
#
_entry.id   AF-A0A2D6S7Y5-F1
#
_cell.length_a   1.000
_cell.length_b   1.000
_cell.length_c   1.000
_cell.angle_alpha   90.00
_cell.angle_beta   90.00
_cell.angle_gamma   90.00
#
_symmetry.space_group_name_H-M   'P 1'
#
loop_
_entity.id
_entity.type
_entity.pdbx_description
1 polymer ?
#
loop_
_entity_poly.entity_id
_entity_poly.type
_entity_poly.pdbx_seq_one_letter_code
_entity_poly.pdbx_strand_id
1 'polypeptide(L)'
;MTPKVVLTVIGILMLVHGIAFFFGASTMAKMGVPDISEQALKMSVGVHEIVAMCSVFLGIVLIFSRDIDTHSAKKVLTGTGIGLLVLTAGIIYHMITLKEIPEQAPPTPMPIIAALLTVWAFYVALVKKEDTEETQ
;
A
#
# COMPACT_ATOMS: atom_id res chain seq x y z
N MET A 1 11.99 17.30 -2.53
CA MET A 1 11.99 15.82 -2.66
C MET A 1 11.97 15.40 -4.12
N THR A 2 12.62 14.29 -4.44
CA THR A 2 12.70 13.70 -5.78
C THR A 2 11.79 12.48 -5.88
N PRO A 3 11.38 12.04 -7.09
CA PRO A 3 10.61 10.80 -7.27
C PRO A 3 11.29 9.59 -6.62
N LYS A 4 12.63 9.51 -6.70
CA LYS A 4 13.45 8.49 -6.04
C LYS A 4 13.16 8.36 -4.54
N VAL A 5 13.07 9.48 -3.82
CA VAL A 5 12.77 9.48 -2.38
C VAL A 5 11.39 8.92 -2.12
N VAL A 6 10.39 9.35 -2.89
CA VAL A 6 9.00 8.90 -2.70
C VAL A 6 8.85 7.41 -3.00
N LEU A 7 9.43 6.94 -4.12
CA LEU A 7 9.45 5.52 -4.47
C LEU A 7 10.14 4.67 -3.40
N THR A 8 11.24 5.16 -2.84
CA THR A 8 11.94 4.48 -1.74
C THR A 8 11.08 4.39 -0.50
N VAL A 9 10.44 5.49 -0.08
CA VAL A 9 9.61 5.50 1.13
C VAL A 9 8.38 4.62 0.97
N ILE A 10 7.64 4.74 -0.13
CA ILE A 10 6.49 3.88 -0.40
C ILE A 10 6.93 2.42 -0.50
N GLY A 11 8.05 2.14 -1.18
CA GLY A 11 8.59 0.78 -1.30
C GLY A 11 8.94 0.15 0.05
N ILE A 12 9.63 0.89 0.93
CA ILE A 12 9.94 0.43 2.30
C ILE A 12 8.66 0.21 3.10
N LEU A 13 7.68 1.11 3.00
CA LEU A 13 6.39 0.94 3.69
C LEU A 13 5.67 -0.32 3.21
N MET A 14 5.68 -0.61 1.91
CA MET A 14 5.08 -1.84 1.36
C MET A 14 5.81 -3.10 1.81
N LEU A 15 7.15 -3.06 1.94
CA LEU A 15 7.93 -4.16 2.52
C LEU A 15 7.56 -4.40 3.97
N VAL A 16 7.57 -3.36 4.80
CA VAL A 16 7.22 -3.44 6.23
C VAL A 16 5.78 -3.93 6.38
N HIS A 17 4.86 -3.40 5.58
CA HIS A 17 3.48 -3.84 5.54
C HIS A 17 3.36 -5.33 5.22
N GLY A 18 4.00 -5.79 4.15
CA GLY A 18 3.97 -7.20 3.75
C GLY A 18 4.55 -8.12 4.83
N ILE A 19 5.72 -7.78 5.39
CA ILE A 19 6.33 -8.57 6.47
C ILE A 19 5.41 -8.63 7.69
N ALA A 20 4.86 -7.49 8.13
CA ALA A 20 3.94 -7.44 9.26
C ALA A 20 2.66 -8.25 8.99
N PHE A 21 2.10 -8.17 7.78
CA PHE A 21 0.92 -8.92 7.38
C PHE A 21 1.16 -10.43 7.39
N PHE A 22 2.33 -10.88 6.92
CA PHE A 22 2.67 -12.30 6.88
C PHE A 22 2.70 -12.90 8.29
N PHE A 23 3.45 -12.29 9.22
CA PHE A 23 3.52 -12.77 10.60
C PHE A 23 2.23 -12.53 11.40
N GLY A 24 1.42 -11.54 10.99
CA GLY A 24 0.12 -11.23 11.57
C GLY A 24 -1.07 -12.00 11.00
N ALA A 25 -0.87 -12.85 9.98
CA ALA A 25 -1.94 -13.45 9.18
C ALA A 25 -2.95 -14.25 10.03
N SER A 26 -2.48 -15.07 10.97
CA SER A 26 -3.33 -15.85 11.87
C SER A 26 -4.18 -14.97 12.79
N THR A 27 -3.60 -13.89 13.30
CA THR A 27 -4.32 -12.93 14.14
C THR A 27 -5.41 -12.22 13.35
N MET A 28 -5.11 -11.78 12.13
CA MET A 28 -6.09 -11.12 11.26
C MET A 28 -7.19 -12.09 10.82
N ALA A 29 -6.86 -13.33 10.49
CA ALA A 29 -7.82 -14.35 10.08
C ALA A 29 -8.87 -14.68 11.17
N LYS A 30 -8.53 -14.49 12.45
CA LYS A 30 -9.43 -14.73 13.59
C LYS A 30 -10.24 -13.50 14.00
N MET A 31 -9.90 -12.33 13.46
CA MET A 31 -10.46 -11.07 13.90
C MET A 31 -11.97 -11.00 13.57
N GLY A 32 -12.80 -10.79 14.58
CA GLY A 32 -14.25 -10.67 14.43
C GLY A 32 -14.99 -11.95 13.99
N VAL A 33 -14.37 -13.14 14.08
CA VAL A 33 -15.03 -14.43 13.76
C VAL A 33 -14.90 -15.39 14.94
N PRO A 34 -15.90 -15.43 15.85
CA PRO A 34 -15.96 -16.42 16.92
C PRO A 34 -16.00 -17.85 16.35
N ASP A 35 -15.32 -18.79 17.01
CA ASP A 35 -15.34 -20.23 16.68
C ASP A 35 -15.02 -20.56 15.22
N ILE A 36 -14.09 -19.82 14.60
CA ILE A 36 -13.63 -20.08 13.24
C ILE A 36 -13.15 -21.53 13.09
N SER A 37 -13.70 -22.25 12.11
CA SER A 37 -13.31 -23.63 11.85
C SER A 37 -11.85 -23.70 11.39
N GLU A 38 -11.16 -24.82 11.66
CA GLU A 38 -9.76 -24.98 11.27
C GLU A 38 -9.56 -24.84 9.75
N GLN A 39 -10.51 -25.35 8.96
CA GLN A 39 -10.48 -25.24 7.51
C GLN A 39 -10.63 -23.80 7.03
N ALA A 40 -11.57 -23.03 7.61
CA ALA A 40 -11.75 -21.62 7.29
C ALA A 40 -10.55 -20.78 7.73
N LEU A 41 -9.97 -21.08 8.89
CA LEU A 41 -8.77 -20.42 9.40
C LEU A 41 -7.59 -20.64 8.45
N LYS A 42 -7.31 -21.88 8.02
CA LYS A 42 -6.22 -22.18 7.08
C LYS A 42 -6.38 -21.44 5.75
N MET A 43 -7.60 -21.42 5.20
CA MET A 43 -7.89 -20.69 3.97
C MET A 43 -7.65 -19.18 4.16
N SER A 44 -8.18 -18.59 5.23
CA SER A 44 -8.06 -17.16 5.52
C SER A 44 -6.61 -16.74 5.76
N VAL A 45 -5.82 -17.54 6.49
CA VAL A 45 -4.37 -17.33 6.67
C VAL A 45 -3.67 -17.31 5.31
N GLY A 46 -3.93 -18.30 4.45
CA GLY A 46 -3.33 -18.36 3.12
C GLY A 46 -3.63 -17.14 2.26
N VAL A 47 -4.86 -16.59 2.33
CA VAL A 47 -5.21 -15.34 1.62
C VAL A 47 -4.42 -14.15 2.16
N HIS A 48 -4.32 -13.99 3.47
CA HIS A 48 -3.53 -12.90 4.07
C HIS A 48 -2.04 -13.02 3.74
N GLU A 49 -1.48 -14.22 3.72
CA GLU A 49 -0.10 -14.47 3.31
C GLU A 49 0.13 -14.12 1.84
N ILE A 50 -0.82 -14.42 0.94
CA ILE A 50 -0.72 -13.99 -0.47
C ILE A 50 -0.74 -12.46 -0.58
N VAL A 51 -1.63 -11.77 0.14
CA VAL A 51 -1.67 -10.30 0.17
C VAL A 51 -0.36 -9.71 0.72
N ALA A 52 0.22 -10.35 1.74
CA ALA A 52 1.53 -10.00 2.27
C ALA A 52 2.61 -10.10 1.19
N MET A 53 2.63 -11.20 0.43
CA MET A 53 3.60 -11.43 -0.65
C MET A 53 3.42 -10.43 -1.81
N CYS A 54 2.18 -10.10 -2.19
CA CYS A 54 1.92 -9.04 -3.16
C CYS A 54 2.45 -7.68 -2.69
N SER A 55 2.33 -7.37 -1.40
CA SER A 55 2.87 -6.14 -0.81
C SER A 55 4.39 -6.11 -0.83
N VAL A 56 5.04 -7.22 -0.48
CA VAL A 56 6.50 -7.36 -0.58
C VAL A 56 6.97 -7.21 -2.02
N PHE A 57 6.33 -7.91 -2.96
CA PHE A 57 6.61 -7.81 -4.39
C PHE A 57 6.54 -6.36 -4.88
N LEU A 58 5.46 -5.65 -4.56
CA LEU A 58 5.33 -4.24 -4.92
C LEU A 58 6.43 -3.39 -4.29
N GLY A 59 6.75 -3.62 -3.00
CA GLY A 59 7.82 -2.92 -2.31
C GLY A 59 9.18 -3.06 -3.00
N ILE A 60 9.54 -4.28 -3.41
CA ILE A 60 10.77 -4.57 -4.17
C ILE A 60 10.74 -3.83 -5.50
N VAL A 61 9.67 -3.96 -6.28
CA VAL A 61 9.53 -3.30 -7.59
C VAL A 61 9.71 -1.78 -7.47
N LEU A 62 9.09 -1.15 -6.47
CA LEU A 62 9.21 0.30 -6.25
C LEU A 62 10.62 0.72 -5.83
N ILE A 63 11.28 -0.07 -4.98
CA ILE A 63 12.68 0.19 -4.58
C ILE A 63 13.60 0.11 -5.78
N PHE A 64 13.46 -0.90 -6.65
CA PHE A 64 14.29 -1.01 -7.84
C PHE A 64 13.94 0.02 -8.91
N SER A 65 12.70 0.50 -8.95
CA SER A 65 12.28 1.59 -9.85
C SER A 65 12.82 2.96 -9.43
N ARG A 66 13.47 3.10 -8.26
CA ARG A 66 13.97 4.39 -7.77
C ARG A 66 15.21 4.89 -8.50
N ASP A 67 15.92 4.01 -9.18
CA ASP A 67 17.23 4.26 -9.80
C ASP A 67 17.13 4.42 -11.34
N ILE A 68 15.93 4.71 -11.85
CA ILE A 68 15.68 5.09 -13.25
C ILE A 68 15.69 6.61 -13.43
N ASP A 69 15.66 7.08 -14.68
CA ASP A 69 15.61 8.51 -14.98
C ASP A 69 14.36 9.19 -14.38
N THR A 70 14.47 10.48 -14.05
CA THR A 70 13.41 11.22 -13.34
C THR A 70 12.07 11.16 -14.07
N HIS A 71 12.07 11.25 -15.41
CA HIS A 71 10.85 11.21 -16.19
C HIS A 71 10.16 9.84 -16.10
N SER A 72 10.90 8.74 -16.26
CA SER A 72 10.37 7.38 -16.06
C SER A 72 9.92 7.13 -14.61
N ALA A 73 10.67 7.63 -13.63
CA ALA A 73 10.32 7.52 -12.21
C ALA A 73 8.98 8.22 -11.89
N LYS A 74 8.69 9.38 -12.52
CA LYS A 74 7.39 10.06 -12.39
C LYS A 74 6.25 9.23 -13.00
N LYS A 75 6.49 8.50 -14.09
CA LYS A 75 5.50 7.58 -14.67
C LYS A 75 5.19 6.41 -13.74
N VAL A 76 6.22 5.77 -13.18
CA VAL A 76 6.05 4.72 -12.16
C VAL A 76 5.27 5.27 -10.98
N LEU A 77 5.66 6.43 -10.45
CA LEU A 77 5.01 7.06 -9.30
C LEU A 77 3.55 7.45 -9.59
N THR A 78 3.23 7.85 -10.82
CA THR A 78 1.84 8.10 -11.26
C THR A 78 1.03 6.81 -11.21
N GLY A 79 1.57 5.71 -11.75
CA GLY A 79 0.94 4.39 -11.67
C GLY A 79 0.75 3.93 -10.22
N THR A 80 1.76 4.13 -9.37
CA THR A 80 1.67 3.87 -7.92
C THR A 80 0.57 4.69 -7.27
N GLY A 81 0.47 5.98 -7.58
CA GLY A 81 -0.59 6.86 -7.08
C GLY A 81 -1.98 6.39 -7.49
N ILE A 82 -2.18 5.97 -8.75
CA ILE A 82 -3.45 5.40 -9.21
C ILE A 82 -3.78 4.11 -8.45
N GLY A 83 -2.80 3.21 -8.28
CA GLY A 83 -2.98 1.98 -7.50
C GLY A 83 -3.36 2.24 -6.04
N LEU A 84 -2.68 3.20 -5.39
CA LEU A 84 -2.99 3.62 -4.02
C LEU A 84 -4.36 4.27 -3.91
N LEU A 85 -4.81 5.03 -4.92
CA LEU A 85 -6.14 5.61 -4.96
C LEU A 85 -7.22 4.52 -5.01
N VAL A 86 -7.05 3.52 -5.89
CA VAL A 86 -7.97 2.37 -5.99
C VAL A 86 -7.98 1.58 -4.68
N LEU A 87 -6.82 1.34 -4.08
CA LEU A 87 -6.71 0.68 -2.78
C LEU A 87 -7.45 1.48 -1.69
N THR A 88 -7.26 2.80 -1.64
CA THR A 88 -7.95 3.68 -0.70
C THR A 88 -9.47 3.58 -0.84
N ALA A 89 -9.98 3.60 -2.09
CA ALA A 89 -11.41 3.43 -2.35
C ALA A 89 -11.92 2.07 -1.87
N GLY A 90 -11.17 0.98 -2.10
CA GLY A 90 -11.49 -0.35 -1.60
C GLY A 90 -11.53 -0.43 -0.08
N ILE A 91 -10.57 0.17 0.61
CA ILE A 91 -10.55 0.26 2.09
C ILE A 91 -11.80 0.98 2.59
N ILE A 92 -12.13 2.14 2.03
CA ILE A 92 -13.32 2.92 2.40
C ILE A 92 -14.59 2.10 2.16
N TYR A 93 -14.69 1.43 1.00
CA TYR A 93 -15.82 0.55 0.70
C TYR A 93 -16.01 -0.53 1.78
N HIS A 94 -14.94 -1.20 2.20
CA HIS A 94 -15.01 -2.21 3.24
C HIS A 94 -15.31 -1.62 4.63
N MET A 95 -14.82 -0.43 4.95
CA MET A 95 -15.20 0.26 6.20
C MET A 95 -16.69 0.61 6.24
N ILE A 96 -17.29 0.98 5.12
CA ILE A 96 -18.72 1.26 5.02
C ILE A 96 -19.52 -0.04 5.10
N THR A 97 -19.10 -1.07 4.36
CA THR A 97 -19.83 -2.35 4.25
C THR A 97 -19.79 -3.15 5.56
N LEU A 98 -18.69 -3.07 6.30
CA LEU A 98 -18.47 -3.80 7.56
C LEU A 98 -18.80 -2.94 8.79
N LYS A 99 -19.52 -1.83 8.63
CA LYS A 99 -19.83 -0.90 9.73
C LYS A 99 -20.55 -1.55 10.92
N GLU A 100 -21.39 -2.54 10.65
CA GLU A 100 -22.15 -3.28 11.69
C GLU A 100 -21.30 -4.34 12.40
N ILE A 101 -20.12 -4.69 11.84
CA ILE A 101 -19.15 -5.63 12.41
C ILE A 101 -17.75 -4.98 12.44
N PRO A 102 -17.57 -3.93 13.25
CA PRO A 102 -16.40 -3.04 13.16
C PRO A 102 -15.08 -3.75 13.45
N GLU A 103 -15.10 -4.90 14.13
CA GLU A 103 -13.92 -5.73 14.37
C GLU A 103 -13.33 -6.30 13.08
N GLN A 104 -14.14 -6.50 12.04
CA GLN A 104 -13.67 -7.00 10.73
C GLN A 104 -13.34 -5.88 9.76
N ALA A 105 -13.70 -4.62 10.09
CA ALA A 105 -13.42 -3.49 9.24
C ALA A 105 -11.91 -3.17 9.22
N PRO A 106 -11.37 -2.66 8.11
CA PRO A 106 -10.01 -2.15 8.09
C PRO A 106 -9.78 -1.10 9.19
N PRO A 107 -8.58 -1.08 9.83
CA PRO A 107 -8.28 -0.10 10.86
C PRO A 107 -8.47 1.34 10.37
N THR A 108 -9.15 2.18 11.15
CA THR A 108 -9.49 3.57 10.78
C THR A 108 -8.32 4.44 10.30
N PRO A 109 -7.08 4.29 10.82
CA PRO A 109 -5.94 5.05 10.29
C PRO A 109 -5.53 4.65 8.86
N MET A 110 -5.85 3.44 8.40
CA MET A 110 -5.41 2.88 7.12
C MET A 110 -5.83 3.70 5.88
N PRO A 111 -7.10 4.10 5.68
CA PRO A 111 -7.48 4.94 4.54
C PRO A 111 -6.81 6.32 4.57
N ILE A 112 -6.55 6.87 5.76
CA ILE A 112 -5.88 8.17 5.91
C ILE A 112 -4.43 8.05 5.41
N ILE A 113 -3.71 7.02 5.84
CA ILE A 113 -2.34 6.75 5.40
C ILE A 113 -2.31 6.52 3.88
N ALA A 114 -3.21 5.68 3.34
CA ALA A 114 -3.27 5.40 1.92
C ALA A 114 -3.59 6.66 1.08
N ALA A 115 -4.51 7.50 1.55
CA ALA A 115 -4.84 8.79 0.92
C ALA A 115 -3.65 9.76 0.94
N LEU A 116 -2.93 9.86 2.06
CA LEU A 116 -1.74 10.71 2.17
C LEU A 116 -0.63 10.26 1.22
N LEU A 117 -0.38 8.96 1.12
CA LEU A 117 0.59 8.40 0.17
C LEU A 117 0.16 8.64 -1.28
N THR A 118 -1.13 8.52 -1.58
CA THR A 118 -1.71 8.82 -2.90
C THR A 118 -1.46 10.28 -3.29
N VAL A 119 -1.81 11.22 -2.40
CA VAL A 119 -1.62 12.65 -2.63
C VAL A 119 -0.14 12.97 -2.81
N TRP A 120 0.72 12.39 -1.98
CA TRP A 120 2.17 12.61 -2.07
C TRP A 120 2.76 12.09 -3.38
N ALA A 121 2.34 10.90 -3.81
CA ALA A 121 2.74 10.33 -5.10
C ALA A 121 2.34 11.25 -6.26
N PHE A 122 1.07 11.69 -6.32
CA PHE A 122 0.62 12.58 -7.38
C PHE A 122 1.24 13.97 -7.32
N TYR A 123 1.46 14.53 -6.13
CA TYR A 123 2.12 15.83 -5.99
C TYR A 123 3.52 15.79 -6.60
N VAL A 124 4.32 14.77 -6.27
CA VAL A 124 5.69 14.66 -6.79
C VAL A 124 5.71 14.24 -8.26
N ALA A 125 4.77 13.42 -8.71
CA ALA A 125 4.72 12.95 -10.09
C ALA A 125 4.18 13.99 -11.08
N LEU A 126 3.19 14.80 -10.69
CA LEU A 126 2.42 15.63 -11.62
C LEU A 126 2.58 17.13 -11.38
N VAL A 127 2.74 17.55 -10.12
CA VAL A 127 2.72 18.98 -9.76
C VAL A 127 4.13 19.54 -9.60
N LYS A 128 5.03 18.77 -8.96
CA LYS A 128 6.39 19.22 -8.73
C LYS A 128 7.12 19.37 -10.09
N LYS A 129 7.48 20.62 -10.40
CA LYS A 129 8.41 20.96 -11.48
C LYS A 129 9.81 20.47 -11.11
N GLU A 130 10.54 20.00 -12.11
CA GLU A 130 11.96 19.71 -11.92
C GLU A 130 12.66 21.05 -11.72
N ASP A 131 13.42 21.15 -10.64
CA ASP A 131 14.33 22.27 -10.43
C ASP A 131 15.29 22.19 -11.61
N THR A 132 15.07 23.04 -12.62
CA THR A 132 15.98 23.16 -13.76
C THR A 132 17.27 23.67 -13.14
N GLU A 133 18.28 22.82 -13.01
CA GLU A 133 19.63 23.32 -12.85
C GLU A 133 19.90 24.18 -14.09
N GLU A 134 19.75 25.48 -13.93
CA GLU A 134 20.35 26.48 -14.78
C GLU A 134 21.87 26.31 -14.70
N THR A 135 22.41 25.32 -15.41
CA THR A 135 23.79 25.38 -15.87
C THR A 135 23.76 26.08 -17.22
N GLN A 136 23.77 27.42 -17.17
CA GLN A 136 24.46 28.25 -18.16
C GLN A 136 25.97 28.06 -18.03
#